data_AF-A0A9N9GL42-F1
#
_entry.id   AF-A0A9N9GL42-F1
#
_cell.length_a   1.000
_cell.length_b   1.000
_cell.length_c   1.000
_cell.angle_alpha   90.00
_cell.angle_beta   90.00
_cell.angle_gamma   90.00
#
_symmetry.space_group_name_H-M   'P 1'
#
loop_
_entity.id
_entity.type
_entity.pdbx_description
1 polymer ?
#
loop_
_entity_poly.entity_id
_entity_poly.type
_entity_poly.pdbx_seq_one_letter_code
_entity_poly.pdbx_strand_id
1 'polypeptide(L)'
;MTTVRRTRKPKTNSFTSILDQILDKYNLSAESNPLQLRAHADELGTMLPDWKARKDVKEALHRRLFKNNQIEALVPDKRGKKLTIKERAQYCAKTEDIWDIWLHALDLAVPKNNTDKVIVAASSCLSQFRKELAEAGVDPEQINTYAKLPNVTRASNKIQKRKLERD
;
A
#
# COMPACT_ATOMS: atom_id res chain seq x y z
N MET A 1 -28.87 8.61 35.70
CA MET A 1 -27.61 8.08 35.13
C MET A 1 -27.39 8.69 33.77
N THR A 2 -26.53 9.70 33.68
CA THR A 2 -26.32 10.49 32.45
C THR A 2 -25.11 9.93 31.72
N THR A 3 -25.32 9.30 30.57
CA THR A 3 -24.24 8.71 29.76
C THR A 3 -23.52 9.83 29.01
N VAL A 4 -22.31 10.17 29.47
CA VAL A 4 -21.41 11.10 28.79
C VAL A 4 -20.95 10.45 27.48
N ARG A 5 -21.49 10.91 26.35
CA ARG A 5 -20.92 10.60 25.02
C ARG A 5 -19.53 11.22 24.94
N ARG A 6 -18.49 10.39 25.02
CA ARG A 6 -17.11 10.79 24.70
C ARG A 6 -17.04 11.11 23.21
N THR A 7 -17.24 12.37 22.84
CA THR A 7 -16.81 12.89 21.54
C THR A 7 -15.28 12.92 21.54
N ARG A 8 -14.65 11.87 21.01
CA ARG A 8 -13.26 11.97 20.59
C ARG A 8 -13.22 13.07 19.52
N LYS A 9 -12.63 14.22 19.85
CA LYS A 9 -12.27 15.21 18.82
C LYS A 9 -11.46 14.47 17.76
N PRO A 10 -11.80 14.56 16.46
CA PRO A 10 -10.97 13.97 15.44
C PRO A 10 -9.59 14.60 15.58
N LYS A 11 -8.58 13.76 15.81
CA LYS A 11 -7.19 14.14 15.67
C LYS A 11 -7.08 14.62 14.22
N THR A 12 -6.90 15.92 14.02
CA THR A 12 -6.77 16.48 12.68
C THR A 12 -5.46 15.97 12.11
N ASN A 13 -5.51 14.83 11.43
CA ASN A 13 -4.38 14.33 10.68
C ASN A 13 -4.12 15.39 9.61
N SER A 14 -2.89 15.92 9.49
CA SER A 14 -2.55 17.01 8.56
C SER A 14 -3.07 16.77 7.13
N PHE A 15 -3.13 15.52 6.70
CA PHE A 15 -3.66 15.09 5.40
C PHE A 15 -5.17 15.30 5.22
N THR A 16 -5.96 15.21 6.29
CA THR A 16 -7.40 15.53 6.21
C THR A 16 -7.64 17.03 6.00
N SER A 17 -6.79 17.88 6.58
CA SER A 17 -6.82 19.33 6.31
C SER A 17 -6.38 19.68 4.89
N ILE A 18 -5.39 18.96 4.35
CA ILE A 18 -4.99 19.10 2.94
C ILE A 18 -6.17 18.71 2.01
N LEU A 19 -6.87 17.62 2.33
CA LEU A 19 -8.08 17.24 1.60
C LEU A 19 -9.15 18.35 1.68
N ASP A 20 -9.43 18.87 2.89
CA ASP A 20 -10.41 19.96 3.07
C ASP A 20 -10.05 21.19 2.25
N GLN A 21 -8.78 21.60 2.25
CA GLN A 21 -8.31 22.73 1.46
C GLN A 21 -8.56 22.54 -0.05
N ILE A 22 -8.32 21.34 -0.59
CA ILE A 22 -8.58 21.04 -1.99
C ILE A 22 -10.08 21.02 -2.30
N LEU A 23 -10.89 20.44 -1.41
CA LEU A 23 -12.34 20.37 -1.61
C LEU A 23 -12.96 21.78 -1.59
N ASP A 24 -12.58 22.61 -0.63
CA ASP A 24 -13.09 23.98 -0.49
C ASP A 24 -12.62 24.87 -1.65
N LYS A 25 -11.33 24.79 -2.00
CA LYS A 25 -10.74 25.59 -3.09
C LYS A 25 -11.45 25.39 -4.43
N TYR A 26 -11.90 24.17 -4.71
CA TYR A 26 -12.52 23.80 -5.98
C TYR A 26 -14.02 23.51 -5.89
N ASN A 27 -14.65 23.78 -4.74
CA ASN A 27 -16.06 23.49 -4.45
C ASN A 27 -16.44 22.03 -4.79
N LEU A 28 -15.58 21.08 -4.40
CA LEU A 28 -15.77 19.66 -4.66
C LEU A 28 -16.56 19.01 -3.52
N SER A 29 -17.49 18.13 -3.89
CA SER A 29 -18.35 17.42 -2.94
C SER A 29 -18.65 16.00 -3.44
N ALA A 30 -19.42 15.24 -2.66
CA ALA A 30 -19.91 13.92 -3.08
C ALA A 30 -20.86 13.99 -4.30
N GLU A 31 -21.33 15.18 -4.66
CA GLU A 31 -22.15 15.43 -5.86
C GLU A 31 -21.30 15.72 -7.11
N SER A 32 -20.02 16.05 -6.95
CA SER A 32 -19.12 16.34 -8.07
C SER A 32 -18.92 15.11 -8.95
N ASN A 33 -18.83 15.33 -10.27
CA ASN A 33 -18.60 14.24 -11.19
C ASN A 33 -17.13 13.76 -11.13
N PRO A 34 -16.83 12.49 -11.48
CA PRO A 34 -15.46 11.98 -11.45
C PRO A 34 -14.46 12.77 -12.32
N LEU A 35 -14.89 13.40 -13.41
CA LEU A 35 -14.00 14.19 -14.28
C LEU A 35 -13.54 15.48 -13.59
N GLN A 36 -14.44 16.17 -12.90
CA GLN A 36 -14.14 17.34 -12.07
C GLN A 36 -13.15 16.98 -10.97
N LEU A 37 -13.38 15.85 -10.29
CA LEU A 37 -12.46 15.34 -9.26
C LEU A 37 -11.09 14.98 -9.83
N ARG A 38 -11.05 14.36 -11.01
CA ARG A 38 -9.80 13.95 -11.66
C ARG A 38 -8.91 15.12 -12.03
N ALA A 39 -9.49 16.28 -12.38
CA ALA A 39 -8.75 17.47 -12.75
C ALA A 39 -7.79 17.97 -11.65
N HIS A 40 -8.10 17.65 -10.38
CA HIS A 40 -7.33 18.09 -9.21
C HIS A 40 -6.54 16.96 -8.54
N ALA A 41 -6.54 15.77 -9.13
CA ALA A 41 -5.90 14.58 -8.57
C ALA A 41 -4.37 14.69 -8.51
N ASP A 42 -3.75 15.39 -9.46
CA ASP A 42 -2.30 15.58 -9.46
C ASP A 42 -1.84 16.61 -8.43
N GLU A 43 -2.60 17.70 -8.24
CA GLU A 43 -2.33 18.69 -7.19
C GLU A 43 -2.48 18.09 -5.79
N LEU A 44 -3.59 17.40 -5.51
CA LEU A 44 -3.72 16.64 -4.27
C LEU A 44 -2.62 15.58 -4.18
N GLY A 45 -2.27 14.97 -5.31
CA GLY A 45 -1.23 13.96 -5.41
C GLY A 45 0.18 14.45 -5.07
N THR A 46 0.55 15.70 -5.33
CA THR A 46 1.86 16.25 -4.92
C THR A 46 1.92 16.57 -3.43
N MET A 47 0.77 16.89 -2.83
CA MET A 47 0.63 17.17 -1.40
C MET A 47 0.53 15.89 -0.54
N LEU A 48 0.31 14.72 -1.16
CA LEU A 48 0.25 13.41 -0.50
C LEU A 48 1.49 12.57 -0.88
N PRO A 49 2.62 12.74 -0.16
CA PRO A 49 3.91 12.16 -0.56
C PRO A 49 4.00 10.64 -0.35
N ASP A 50 3.21 10.08 0.58
CA ASP A 50 3.28 8.67 0.96
C ASP A 50 1.92 7.96 0.76
N TRP A 51 1.92 6.62 0.78
CA TRP A 51 0.70 5.84 0.57
C TRP A 51 -0.25 5.92 1.78
N LYS A 52 0.27 6.22 2.98
CA LYS A 52 -0.50 6.30 4.23
C LYS A 52 -1.39 7.53 4.25
N ALA A 53 -0.84 8.67 3.83
CA ALA A 53 -1.55 9.91 3.53
C ALA A 53 -2.64 9.67 2.50
N ARG A 54 -2.34 8.93 1.42
CA ARG A 54 -3.36 8.55 0.43
C ARG A 54 -4.43 7.63 1.01
N LYS A 55 -4.07 6.66 1.85
CA LYS A 55 -5.01 5.78 2.53
C LYS A 55 -5.91 6.54 3.49
N ASP A 56 -5.34 7.39 4.33
CA ASP A 56 -6.07 8.25 5.27
C ASP A 56 -7.07 9.16 4.53
N VAL A 57 -6.65 9.75 3.41
CA VAL A 57 -7.53 10.57 2.56
C VAL A 57 -8.63 9.73 1.92
N LYS A 58 -8.33 8.52 1.42
CA LYS A 58 -9.36 7.60 0.89
C LYS A 58 -10.38 7.22 1.97
N GLU A 59 -9.92 6.89 3.19
CA GLU A 59 -10.81 6.61 4.31
C GLU A 59 -11.66 7.82 4.70
N ALA A 60 -11.09 9.03 4.68
CA ALA A 60 -11.83 10.27 4.92
C ALA A 60 -12.90 10.52 3.87
N LEU A 61 -12.59 10.30 2.58
CA LEU A 61 -13.55 10.42 1.48
C LEU A 61 -14.70 9.42 1.62
N HIS A 62 -14.42 8.17 2.02
CA HIS A 62 -15.47 7.19 2.33
C HIS A 62 -16.40 7.67 3.44
N ARG A 63 -15.85 8.25 4.52
CA ARG A 63 -16.67 8.83 5.61
C ARG A 63 -17.52 10.01 5.16
N ARG A 64 -17.11 10.69 4.09
CA ARG A 64 -17.83 11.82 3.45
C ARG A 64 -18.75 11.38 2.31
N LEU A 65 -19.02 10.07 2.18
CA LEU A 65 -19.97 9.50 1.23
C LEU A 65 -19.59 9.63 -0.26
N PHE A 66 -18.30 9.83 -0.56
CA PHE A 66 -17.82 9.72 -1.94
C PHE A 66 -17.90 8.26 -2.41
N LYS A 67 -18.29 8.05 -3.67
CA LYS A 67 -18.34 6.74 -4.33
C LYS A 67 -16.93 6.28 -4.73
N ASN A 68 -16.73 4.97 -4.89
CA ASN A 68 -15.43 4.39 -5.22
C ASN A 68 -14.81 5.00 -6.49
N ASN A 69 -15.59 5.20 -7.55
CA ASN A 69 -15.12 5.82 -8.79
C ASN A 69 -14.70 7.29 -8.60
N GLN A 70 -15.36 8.05 -7.71
CA GLN A 70 -14.99 9.41 -7.35
C GLN A 70 -13.68 9.43 -6.55
N ILE A 71 -13.54 8.50 -5.60
CA ILE A 71 -12.33 8.34 -4.79
C ILE A 71 -11.14 7.97 -5.66
N GLU A 72 -11.31 7.04 -6.61
CA GLU A 72 -10.28 6.65 -7.57
C GLU A 72 -9.94 7.78 -8.56
N ALA A 73 -10.91 8.63 -8.90
CA ALA A 73 -10.67 9.79 -9.74
C ALA A 73 -9.79 10.83 -9.03
N LEU A 74 -10.13 11.18 -7.77
CA LEU A 74 -9.45 12.20 -6.98
C LEU A 74 -8.12 11.72 -6.37
N VAL A 75 -8.08 10.49 -5.88
CA VAL A 75 -6.91 9.85 -5.26
C VAL A 75 -6.60 8.58 -6.05
N PRO A 76 -6.11 8.72 -7.29
CA PRO A 76 -5.81 7.58 -8.12
C PRO A 76 -4.75 6.71 -7.45
N ASP A 77 -4.93 5.42 -7.62
CA ASP A 77 -3.96 4.46 -7.14
C ASP A 77 -2.70 4.54 -8.03
N LYS A 78 -1.74 5.39 -7.63
CA LYS A 78 -0.45 5.52 -8.31
C LYS A 78 0.42 4.27 -8.18
N ARG A 79 -0.05 3.20 -7.51
CA ARG A 79 0.49 1.83 -7.63
C ARG A 79 0.54 1.32 -9.08
N GLY A 80 -0.12 2.01 -10.02
CA GLY A 80 -0.01 1.76 -11.46
C GLY A 80 1.42 1.87 -12.04
N LYS A 81 2.34 2.61 -11.39
CA LYS A 81 3.78 2.41 -11.65
C LYS A 81 4.19 1.20 -10.83
N LYS A 82 4.40 0.05 -11.49
CA LYS A 82 5.00 -1.13 -10.85
C LYS A 82 6.38 -0.73 -10.34
N LEU A 83 6.45 -0.33 -9.07
CA LEU A 83 7.72 -0.11 -8.40
C LEU A 83 8.53 -1.40 -8.52
N THR A 84 9.76 -1.25 -8.98
CA THR A 84 10.75 -2.30 -8.95
C THR A 84 10.96 -2.76 -7.51
N ILE A 85 11.49 -3.97 -7.32
CA ILE A 85 11.76 -4.52 -5.99
C ILE A 85 12.68 -3.57 -5.19
N LYS A 86 13.67 -2.96 -5.86
CA LYS A 86 14.58 -1.97 -5.28
C LYS A 86 13.88 -0.69 -4.84
N GLU A 87 13.03 -0.10 -5.69
CA GLU A 87 12.27 1.11 -5.33
C GLU A 87 11.34 0.86 -4.14
N ARG A 88 10.73 -0.34 -4.05
CA ARG A 88 9.93 -0.73 -2.88
C ARG A 88 10.78 -0.80 -1.61
N ALA A 89 11.98 -1.35 -1.68
CA ALA A 89 12.86 -1.48 -0.53
C ALA A 89 13.36 -0.12 -0.04
N GLN A 90 13.79 0.75 -0.97
CA GLN A 90 14.16 2.13 -0.67
C GLN A 90 12.99 2.91 -0.06
N TYR A 91 11.78 2.67 -0.54
CA TYR A 91 10.58 3.26 0.02
C TYR A 91 10.36 2.82 1.47
N CYS A 92 10.41 1.52 1.76
CA CYS A 92 10.24 0.97 3.11
C CYS A 92 11.32 1.49 4.09
N ALA A 93 12.57 1.60 3.63
CA ALA A 93 13.65 2.18 4.43
C ALA A 93 13.42 3.66 4.75
N LYS A 94 12.85 4.41 3.81
CA LYS A 94 12.56 5.84 3.99
C LYS A 94 11.37 6.08 4.93
N THR A 95 10.34 5.24 4.88
CA THR A 95 9.14 5.41 5.71
C THR A 95 9.32 4.85 7.11
N GLU A 96 10.23 3.89 7.29
CA GLU A 96 10.44 3.14 8.53
C GLU A 96 9.14 2.49 9.07
N ASP A 97 8.08 2.41 8.25
CA ASP A 97 6.80 1.79 8.62
C ASP A 97 6.85 0.30 8.28
N ILE A 98 6.83 -0.49 9.33
CA ILE A 98 6.88 -1.94 9.28
C ILE A 98 5.73 -2.54 8.45
N TRP A 99 4.57 -1.87 8.42
CA TRP A 99 3.43 -2.31 7.61
C TRP A 99 3.70 -2.21 6.11
N ASP A 100 4.58 -1.31 5.68
CA ASP A 100 4.95 -1.12 4.27
C ASP A 100 5.72 -2.33 3.77
N ILE A 101 6.65 -2.82 4.61
CA ILE A 101 7.43 -4.02 4.35
C ILE A 101 6.49 -5.21 4.13
N TRP A 102 5.53 -5.41 5.03
CA TRP A 102 4.58 -6.51 4.93
C TRP A 102 3.67 -6.39 3.70
N LEU A 103 3.13 -5.20 3.42
CA LEU A 103 2.24 -4.98 2.30
C LEU A 103 2.96 -5.18 0.96
N HIS A 104 4.18 -4.68 0.83
CA HIS A 104 4.99 -4.88 -0.37
C HIS A 104 5.43 -6.33 -0.55
N ALA A 105 5.75 -7.03 0.55
CA ALA A 105 6.02 -8.47 0.50
C ALA A 105 4.80 -9.25 0.05
N LEU A 106 3.60 -8.95 0.58
CA LEU A 106 2.37 -9.59 0.14
C LEU A 106 2.09 -9.36 -1.34
N ASP A 107 2.20 -8.13 -1.82
CA ASP A 107 1.97 -7.80 -3.23
C ASP A 107 2.96 -8.54 -4.18
N LEU A 108 4.20 -8.78 -3.74
CA LEU A 108 5.17 -9.62 -4.46
C LEU A 108 4.86 -11.12 -4.35
N ALA A 109 4.22 -11.53 -3.26
CA ALA A 109 3.92 -12.90 -2.94
C ALA A 109 2.60 -13.41 -3.55
N VAL A 110 1.64 -12.53 -3.84
CA VAL A 110 0.31 -12.90 -4.34
C VAL A 110 0.45 -13.56 -5.72
N PRO A 111 0.27 -14.88 -5.82
CA PRO A 111 0.33 -15.57 -7.10
C PRO A 111 -0.89 -15.14 -7.91
N LYS A 112 -0.69 -14.68 -9.15
CA LYS A 112 -1.81 -14.42 -10.08
C LYS A 112 -2.61 -15.69 -10.39
N ASN A 113 -1.98 -16.86 -10.21
CA ASN A 113 -2.56 -18.19 -10.28
C ASN A 113 -1.70 -19.17 -9.47
N ASN A 114 -2.24 -20.34 -9.14
CA ASN A 114 -1.57 -21.35 -8.29
C ASN A 114 -0.61 -22.28 -9.06
N THR A 115 0.02 -21.81 -10.16
CA THR A 115 0.98 -22.66 -10.87
C THR A 115 2.31 -22.75 -10.13
N ASP A 116 2.93 -23.93 -10.19
CA ASP A 116 4.24 -24.20 -9.58
C ASP A 116 5.31 -23.16 -10.00
N LYS A 117 5.28 -22.71 -11.26
CA LYS A 117 6.19 -21.67 -11.78
C LYS A 117 5.99 -20.32 -11.10
N VAL A 118 4.74 -19.90 -10.88
CA VAL A 118 4.43 -18.61 -10.25
C VAL A 118 4.80 -18.62 -8.77
N ILE A 119 4.59 -19.74 -8.07
CA ILE A 119 4.97 -19.89 -6.66
C ILE A 119 6.50 -19.78 -6.48
N VAL A 120 7.27 -20.46 -7.34
CA VAL A 120 8.74 -20.37 -7.32
C VAL A 120 9.21 -18.95 -7.64
N ALA A 121 8.61 -18.29 -8.64
CA ALA A 121 8.92 -16.91 -8.97
C ALA A 121 8.60 -15.95 -7.80
N ALA A 122 7.46 -16.11 -7.14
CA ALA A 122 7.09 -15.32 -5.96
C ALA A 122 8.08 -15.48 -4.81
N SER A 123 8.53 -16.71 -4.52
CA SER A 123 9.56 -16.96 -3.52
C SER A 123 10.89 -16.30 -3.88
N SER A 124 11.26 -16.28 -5.17
CA SER A 124 12.46 -15.59 -5.66
C SER A 124 12.35 -14.08 -5.49
N CYS A 125 11.22 -13.48 -5.89
CA CYS A 125 10.95 -12.05 -5.70
C CYS A 125 11.02 -11.63 -4.22
N LEU A 126 10.48 -12.43 -3.30
CA LEU A 126 10.57 -12.19 -1.86
C LEU A 126 12.02 -12.24 -1.36
N SER A 127 12.81 -13.20 -1.85
CA SER A 127 14.22 -13.30 -1.50
C SER A 127 15.00 -12.06 -1.96
N GLN A 128 14.76 -11.61 -3.20
CA GLN A 128 15.38 -10.39 -3.72
C GLN A 128 14.94 -9.16 -2.90
N PHE A 129 13.65 -9.06 -2.57
CA PHE A 129 13.13 -7.94 -1.77
C PHE A 129 13.79 -7.84 -0.41
N ARG A 130 13.99 -8.95 0.29
CA ARG A 130 14.71 -8.99 1.56
C ARG A 130 16.16 -8.53 1.45
N LYS A 131 16.83 -8.88 0.34
CA LYS A 131 18.19 -8.41 0.07
C LYS A 131 18.23 -6.90 -0.13
N GLU A 132 17.33 -6.36 -0.95
CA GLU A 132 17.25 -4.92 -1.20
C GLU A 132 16.87 -4.13 0.08
N LEU A 133 16.01 -4.69 0.95
CA LEU A 133 15.70 -4.08 2.25
C LEU A 133 16.92 -3.99 3.16
N ALA A 134 17.74 -5.04 3.21
CA ALA A 134 18.98 -5.04 3.97
C ALA A 134 19.99 -4.03 3.40
N GLU A 135 20.12 -3.97 2.07
CA GLU A 135 20.97 -2.97 1.39
C GLU A 135 20.48 -1.54 1.63
N ALA A 136 19.16 -1.34 1.78
CA ALA A 136 18.57 -0.05 2.12
C ALA A 136 18.65 0.30 3.62
N GLY A 137 19.23 -0.56 4.46
CA GLY A 137 19.46 -0.29 5.89
C GLY A 137 18.29 -0.64 6.81
N VAL A 138 17.30 -1.41 6.36
CA VAL A 138 16.19 -1.86 7.21
C VAL A 138 16.68 -2.90 8.22
N ASP A 139 16.17 -2.83 9.44
CA ASP A 139 16.55 -3.72 10.53
C ASP A 139 16.31 -5.21 10.19
N PRO A 140 17.30 -6.10 10.41
CA PRO A 140 17.18 -7.52 10.10
C PRO A 140 16.01 -8.25 10.80
N GLU A 141 15.64 -7.85 12.01
CA GLU A 141 14.51 -8.44 12.75
C GLU A 141 13.18 -8.09 12.08
N GLN A 142 13.03 -6.84 11.65
CA GLN A 142 11.87 -6.39 10.87
C GLN A 142 11.77 -7.13 9.52
N ILE A 143 12.89 -7.27 8.80
CA ILE A 143 12.92 -8.01 7.53
C ILE A 143 12.48 -9.47 7.74
N ASN A 144 13.03 -10.14 8.77
CA ASN A 144 12.72 -11.53 9.05
C ASN A 144 11.27 -11.76 9.48
N THR A 145 10.67 -10.78 10.15
CA THR A 145 9.29 -10.87 10.63
C THR A 145 8.28 -10.56 9.52
N TYR A 146 8.49 -9.49 8.75
CA TYR A 146 7.45 -8.93 7.88
C TYR A 146 7.63 -9.26 6.39
N ALA A 147 8.85 -9.54 5.93
CA ALA A 147 9.12 -9.83 4.51
C ALA A 147 9.31 -11.34 4.19
N LYS A 148 9.44 -12.19 5.21
CA LYS A 148 9.81 -13.61 5.00
C LYS A 148 8.69 -14.48 4.43
N LEU A 149 7.43 -14.23 4.82
CA LEU A 149 6.23 -14.97 4.38
C LEU A 149 6.47 -16.49 4.22
N PRO A 150 6.71 -17.23 5.32
CA PRO A 150 7.26 -18.59 5.31
C PRO A 150 6.43 -19.61 4.53
N ASN A 151 5.12 -19.38 4.36
CA ASN A 151 4.24 -20.25 3.60
C ASN A 151 4.62 -20.32 2.11
N VAL A 152 5.05 -19.19 1.53
CA VAL A 152 5.45 -19.11 0.11
C VAL A 152 6.76 -19.86 -0.11
N THR A 153 7.75 -19.64 0.76
CA THR A 153 9.02 -20.36 0.72
C THR A 153 8.82 -21.87 0.90
N ARG A 154 7.98 -22.29 1.85
CA ARG A 154 7.67 -23.71 2.07
C ARG A 154 7.02 -24.34 0.83
N ALA A 155 6.09 -23.65 0.19
CA ALA A 155 5.46 -24.12 -1.04
C ALA A 155 6.47 -24.26 -2.18
N SER A 156 7.32 -23.24 -2.38
CA SER A 156 8.40 -23.26 -3.38
C SER A 156 9.37 -24.43 -3.17
N ASN A 157 9.83 -24.66 -1.93
CA ASN A 157 10.75 -25.75 -1.62
C ASN A 157 10.14 -27.13 -1.91
N LYS A 158 8.85 -27.33 -1.59
CA LYS A 158 8.13 -28.57 -1.94
C LYS A 158 8.07 -28.79 -3.45
N ILE A 159 7.83 -27.74 -4.23
CA ILE A 159 7.79 -27.80 -5.68
C ILE A 159 9.15 -28.20 -6.25
N GLN A 160 10.23 -27.55 -5.79
CA GLN A 160 11.58 -27.84 -6.23
C GLN A 160 12.00 -29.27 -5.89
N LYS A 161 11.69 -29.74 -4.67
CA LYS A 161 11.97 -31.13 -4.27
C LYS A 161 11.28 -32.16 -5.17
N ARG A 162 9.99 -31.95 -5.46
CA ARG A 162 9.23 -32.83 -6.37
C ARG A 162 9.76 -32.87 -7.81
N LYS A 163 10.52 -31.86 -8.25
CA LYS A 163 11.15 -31.85 -9.57
C LYS A 163 12.45 -32.66 -9.55
N LEU A 164 13.28 -32.44 -8.53
CA LEU A 164 14.52 -33.20 -8.33
C LEU A 164 14.28 -34.70 -8.12
N GLU A 165 13.16 -35.09 -7.51
CA GLU A 165 12.78 -36.51 -7.34
C GLU A 165 12.22 -37.16 -8.62
N ARG A 166 12.01 -36.39 -9.69
CA ARG A 166 11.49 -36.87 -10.99
C ARG A 166 12.52 -36.83 -12.12
N ASP A 167 13.68 -36.23 -11.87
CA ASP A 167 14.84 -36.19 -12.76
C ASP A 167 15.78 -37.35 -12.43
#